data_AF-R8BAJ1-F1
#
_entry.id   AF-R8BAJ1-F1
#
_cell.length_a   1.000
_cell.length_b   1.000
_cell.length_c   1.000
_cell.angle_alpha   90.00
_cell.angle_beta   90.00
_cell.angle_gamma   90.00
#
_symmetry.space_group_name_H-M   'P 1'
#
loop_
_entity.id
_entity.type
_entity.pdbx_description
1 polymer ?
#
loop_
_entity_poly.entity_id
_entity_poly.type
_entity_poly.pdbx_seq_one_letter_code
_entity_poly.pdbx_strand_id
1 'polypeptide(L)'
;MYNYPPVLDGINIADAYVQCKSLLTLADQYDALAVVGPRVDHHLLQFQSRLWKQIAKYPISYLRLGYLSRSKIIFQEALIHVVGQWPAGERSLRAALPDAVLDIIEDKVDELEEIVARVEGRLFRLNLTTRSGERVTPSTSYLDWLAVSLFRQWLADNTTPAPPVPDRRGGSSRDGNRARGGSSGSSNAPAPVGGPAGASSMVPPIVPPLASLGRTYRTLGSPSAVYLGHDECKRFLKLTPEMYSRDNLRRFEKRIDELKAMAREVVRPLMGSGLELDLGGAGGRQADGIGYLTCTRVGDRDLPWSVDD
;
A
#
# COMPACT_ATOMS: atom_id res chain seq x y z
N MET A 1 39.30 11.63 -26.59
CA MET A 1 38.92 10.32 -26.04
C MET A 1 37.49 10.39 -25.49
N TYR A 2 36.54 10.79 -26.34
CA TYR A 2 35.11 10.95 -26.03
C TYR A 2 34.34 10.07 -27.02
N ASN A 3 33.30 9.34 -26.59
CA ASN A 3 32.45 8.39 -27.35
C ASN A 3 32.73 6.87 -27.24
N TYR A 4 33.17 6.36 -26.08
CA TYR A 4 32.95 4.93 -25.78
C TYR A 4 31.62 4.74 -25.05
N PRO A 5 30.81 3.72 -25.40
CA PRO A 5 29.67 3.34 -24.58
C PRO A 5 30.20 2.84 -23.22
N PRO A 6 29.53 3.19 -22.10
CA PRO A 6 29.93 2.65 -20.80
C PRO A 6 29.84 1.12 -20.82
N VAL A 7 30.82 0.44 -20.24
CA VAL A 7 30.80 -1.02 -20.10
C VAL A 7 29.81 -1.35 -18.98
N LEU A 8 28.58 -1.66 -19.37
CA LEU A 8 27.49 -2.04 -18.47
C LEU A 8 27.07 -3.49 -18.75
N ASP A 9 26.76 -4.23 -17.69
CA ASP A 9 26.33 -5.63 -17.80
C ASP A 9 24.95 -5.74 -18.46
N GLY A 10 24.87 -6.36 -19.64
CA GLY A 10 23.60 -6.56 -20.37
C GLY A 10 22.80 -7.80 -19.94
N ILE A 11 23.30 -8.60 -19.00
CA ILE A 11 22.73 -9.90 -18.62
C ILE A 11 22.23 -9.87 -17.17
N ASN A 12 23.07 -9.43 -16.23
CA ASN A 12 22.75 -9.40 -14.81
C ASN A 12 22.28 -8.00 -14.37
N ILE A 13 20.98 -7.87 -14.12
CA ILE A 13 20.36 -6.61 -13.69
C ILE A 13 20.89 -6.08 -12.35
N ALA A 14 21.33 -6.96 -11.44
CA ALA A 14 21.87 -6.52 -10.16
C ALA A 14 23.23 -5.82 -10.35
N ASP A 15 24.09 -6.40 -11.19
CA ASP A 15 25.40 -5.80 -11.53
C ASP A 15 25.21 -4.55 -12.37
N ALA A 16 24.30 -4.59 -13.35
CA ALA A 16 23.91 -3.44 -14.17
C ALA A 16 23.44 -2.27 -13.29
N TYR A 17 22.60 -2.53 -12.29
CA TYR A 17 22.14 -1.51 -11.34
C TYR A 17 23.32 -0.87 -10.58
N VAL A 18 24.23 -1.67 -10.02
CA VAL A 18 25.39 -1.16 -9.26
C VAL A 18 26.30 -0.32 -10.15
N GLN A 19 26.55 -0.78 -11.38
CA GLN A 19 27.38 -0.06 -12.36
C GLN A 19 26.71 1.25 -12.80
N CYS A 20 25.42 1.21 -13.16
CA CYS A 20 24.64 2.39 -13.54
C CYS A 20 24.59 3.42 -12.41
N LYS A 21 24.34 2.98 -11.17
CA LYS A 21 24.33 3.85 -9.99
C LYS A 21 25.69 4.54 -9.80
N SER A 22 26.79 3.79 -9.93
CA SER A 22 28.15 4.34 -9.77
C SER A 22 28.46 5.36 -10.86
N LEU A 23 28.11 5.04 -12.10
CA LEU A 23 28.28 5.91 -13.25
C LEU A 23 27.46 7.21 -13.13
N LEU A 24 26.19 7.12 -12.72
CA LEU A 24 25.33 8.29 -12.48
C LEU A 24 25.84 9.14 -11.33
N THR A 25 26.32 8.52 -10.25
CA THR A 25 26.89 9.26 -9.10
C THR A 25 28.13 10.04 -9.51
N LEU A 26 28.98 9.46 -10.35
CA LEU A 26 30.13 10.16 -10.92
C LEU A 26 29.66 11.29 -11.84
N ALA A 27 28.73 11.01 -12.75
CA ALA A 27 28.21 11.99 -13.70
C ALA A 27 27.56 13.19 -13.01
N ASP A 28 26.86 12.99 -11.89
CA ASP A 28 26.31 14.06 -11.06
C ASP A 28 27.40 14.99 -10.50
N GLN A 29 28.52 14.44 -10.02
CA GLN A 29 29.67 15.22 -9.52
C GLN A 29 30.35 16.08 -10.60
N TYR A 30 30.26 15.68 -11.86
CA TYR A 30 30.85 16.39 -13.00
C TYR A 30 29.81 17.14 -13.84
N ASP A 31 28.57 17.28 -13.35
CA ASP A 31 27.46 17.92 -14.08
C ASP A 31 27.25 17.35 -15.51
N ALA A 32 27.40 16.03 -15.63
CA ALA A 32 27.36 15.29 -16.89
C ALA A 32 26.10 14.40 -17.03
N LEU A 33 25.11 14.56 -16.15
CA LEU A 33 23.89 13.75 -16.15
C LEU A 33 23.10 13.84 -17.47
N ALA A 34 23.08 15.01 -18.12
CA ALA A 34 22.39 15.18 -19.41
C ALA A 34 22.99 14.28 -20.53
N VAL A 35 24.27 13.93 -20.43
CA VAL A 35 24.96 13.08 -21.41
C VAL A 35 24.88 11.60 -21.03
N VAL A 36 25.01 11.30 -19.73
CA VAL A 36 25.10 9.94 -19.22
C VAL A 36 23.72 9.32 -18.97
N GLY A 37 22.76 10.10 -18.50
CA GLY A 37 21.40 9.68 -18.17
C GLY A 37 20.70 8.91 -19.28
N PRO A 38 20.62 9.44 -20.52
CA PRO A 38 19.99 8.74 -21.64
C PRO A 38 20.62 7.38 -21.97
N ARG A 39 21.94 7.21 -21.75
CA ARG A 39 22.62 5.93 -21.99
C ARG A 39 22.27 4.89 -20.93
N VAL A 40 22.19 5.34 -19.67
CA VAL A 40 21.78 4.48 -18.55
C VAL A 40 20.32 4.10 -18.67
N ASP A 41 19.45 5.06 -19.02
CA ASP A 41 18.04 4.81 -19.31
C ASP A 41 17.87 3.75 -20.40
N HIS A 42 18.46 3.99 -21.58
CA HIS A 42 18.40 3.04 -22.69
C HIS A 42 18.88 1.64 -22.30
N HIS A 43 20.00 1.55 -21.59
CA HIS A 43 20.55 0.28 -21.13
C HIS A 43 19.60 -0.46 -20.18
N LEU A 44 19.07 0.23 -19.15
CA LEU A 44 18.20 -0.41 -18.17
C LEU A 44 16.86 -0.84 -18.78
N LEU A 45 16.29 -0.05 -19.68
CA LEU A 45 15.03 -0.39 -20.34
C LEU A 45 15.12 -1.66 -21.20
N GLN A 46 16.31 -2.08 -21.63
CA GLN A 46 16.50 -3.36 -22.33
C GLN A 46 16.17 -4.59 -21.46
N PHE A 47 16.16 -4.47 -20.13
CA PHE A 47 15.78 -5.56 -19.23
C PHE A 47 14.27 -5.83 -19.17
N GLN A 48 13.43 -4.91 -19.66
CA GLN A 48 11.98 -5.09 -19.80
C GLN A 48 11.32 -5.58 -18.51
N SER A 49 10.53 -6.67 -18.54
CA SER A 49 9.82 -7.22 -17.38
C SER A 49 10.72 -7.55 -16.17
N ARG A 50 12.02 -7.82 -16.39
CA ARG A 50 12.97 -8.06 -15.29
C ARG A 50 13.25 -6.78 -14.51
N LEU A 51 13.28 -5.63 -15.20
CA LEU A 51 13.42 -4.31 -14.57
C LEU A 51 12.22 -3.99 -13.70
N TRP A 52 11.00 -4.12 -14.23
CA TRP A 52 9.77 -3.82 -13.50
C TRP A 52 9.68 -4.61 -12.18
N LYS A 53 10.07 -5.89 -12.21
CA LYS A 53 10.14 -6.73 -11.01
C LYS A 53 11.19 -6.24 -10.00
N GLN A 54 12.31 -5.70 -10.45
CA GLN A 54 13.31 -5.11 -9.55
C GLN A 54 12.84 -3.77 -8.97
N ILE A 55 12.17 -2.94 -9.77
CA ILE A 55 11.62 -1.66 -9.30
C ILE A 55 10.59 -1.91 -8.20
N ALA A 56 9.63 -2.82 -8.41
CA ALA A 56 8.64 -3.18 -7.39
C ALA A 56 9.27 -3.73 -6.09
N LYS A 57 10.44 -4.37 -6.18
CA LYS A 57 11.18 -4.91 -5.03
C LYS A 57 11.97 -3.83 -4.28
N TYR A 58 12.52 -2.84 -5.00
CA TYR A 58 13.39 -1.82 -4.44
C TYR A 58 13.01 -0.40 -4.92
N PRO A 59 11.78 0.06 -4.68
CA PRO A 59 11.25 1.24 -5.34
C PRO A 59 12.03 2.52 -5.02
N ILE A 60 12.44 2.73 -3.77
CA ILE A 60 13.25 3.90 -3.36
C ILE A 60 14.59 3.96 -4.10
N SER A 61 15.23 2.80 -4.29
CA SER A 61 16.52 2.71 -4.97
C SER A 61 16.40 3.06 -6.45
N TYR A 62 15.35 2.54 -7.11
CA TYR A 62 15.09 2.82 -8.51
C TYR A 62 14.48 4.22 -8.74
N LEU A 63 13.78 4.79 -7.76
CA LEU A 63 13.31 6.18 -7.81
C LEU A 63 14.49 7.14 -7.88
N ARG A 64 15.49 6.95 -7.01
CA ARG A 64 16.73 7.73 -7.06
C ARG A 64 17.50 7.52 -8.37
N LEU A 65 17.56 6.29 -8.85
CA LEU A 65 18.22 5.99 -10.12
C LEU A 65 17.52 6.68 -11.29
N GLY A 66 16.19 6.57 -11.37
CA GLY A 66 15.36 7.22 -12.39
C GLY A 66 15.46 8.74 -12.35
N TYR A 67 15.55 9.32 -11.15
CA TYR A 67 15.80 10.75 -10.96
C TYR A 67 17.15 11.18 -11.58
N LEU A 68 18.24 10.50 -11.20
CA LEU A 68 19.57 10.85 -11.70
C LEU A 68 19.70 10.61 -13.22
N SER A 69 19.11 9.54 -13.74
CA SER A 69 19.14 9.28 -15.19
C SER A 69 18.16 10.11 -16.00
N ARG A 70 17.28 10.88 -15.35
CA ARG A 70 16.12 11.55 -15.95
C ARG A 70 15.23 10.61 -16.77
N SER A 71 15.16 9.34 -16.35
CA SER A 71 14.31 8.33 -16.99
C SER A 71 12.86 8.53 -16.55
N LYS A 72 12.02 9.05 -17.46
CA LYS A 72 10.57 9.19 -17.21
C LYS A 72 9.95 7.85 -16.79
N ILE A 73 10.23 6.78 -17.52
CA ILE A 73 9.58 5.48 -17.31
C ILE A 73 9.99 4.86 -15.96
N ILE A 74 11.30 4.85 -15.65
CA ILE A 74 11.81 4.27 -14.39
C ILE A 74 11.34 5.11 -13.19
N PHE A 75 11.35 6.43 -13.31
CA PHE A 75 10.89 7.33 -12.26
C PHE A 75 9.40 7.15 -11.98
N GLN A 76 8.56 7.14 -13.02
CA GLN A 76 7.11 6.94 -12.90
C GLN A 76 6.76 5.60 -12.24
N GLU A 77 7.34 4.51 -12.74
CA GLU A 77 7.13 3.16 -12.18
C GLU A 77 7.50 3.13 -10.69
N ALA A 78 8.68 3.63 -10.34
CA ALA A 78 9.16 3.65 -8.95
C ALA A 78 8.32 4.56 -8.05
N LEU A 79 7.90 5.72 -8.54
CA LEU A 79 7.12 6.70 -7.79
C LEU A 79 5.76 6.13 -7.41
N ILE A 80 5.08 5.42 -8.33
CA ILE A 80 3.78 4.79 -8.05
C ILE A 80 3.90 3.79 -6.88
N HIS A 81 4.97 2.98 -6.87
CA HIS A 81 5.22 2.05 -5.76
C HIS A 81 5.47 2.79 -4.44
N VAL A 82 6.28 3.86 -4.46
CA VAL A 82 6.56 4.68 -3.26
C VAL A 82 5.28 5.30 -2.71
N VAL A 83 4.47 5.95 -3.55
CA VAL A 83 3.21 6.59 -3.15
C VAL A 83 2.23 5.57 -2.58
N GLY A 84 2.05 4.42 -3.24
CA GLY A 84 1.17 3.37 -2.75
C GLY A 84 1.58 2.77 -1.40
N GLN A 85 2.88 2.82 -1.09
CA GLN A 85 3.45 2.29 0.15
C GLN A 85 3.63 3.34 1.25
N TRP A 86 3.33 4.62 0.99
CA TRP A 86 3.56 5.70 1.94
C TRP A 86 2.87 5.44 3.31
N PRO A 87 3.51 5.78 4.44
CA PRO A 87 4.82 6.42 4.63
C PRO A 87 6.01 5.44 4.73
N ALA A 88 5.89 4.21 4.21
CA ALA A 88 6.97 3.23 4.32
C ALA A 88 8.25 3.72 3.65
N GLY A 89 9.34 3.77 4.44
CA GLY A 89 10.65 4.21 3.96
C GLY A 89 10.82 5.72 3.83
N GLU A 90 9.90 6.53 4.37
CA GLU A 90 9.99 8.00 4.39
C GLU A 90 11.36 8.50 4.86
N ARG A 91 11.88 8.00 5.98
CA ARG A 91 13.21 8.39 6.49
C ARG A 91 14.33 8.16 5.47
N SER A 92 14.25 7.06 4.71
CA SER A 92 15.22 6.73 3.68
C SER A 92 15.04 7.62 2.44
N LEU A 93 13.80 7.96 2.08
CA LEU A 93 13.49 8.89 1.00
C LEU A 93 14.07 10.28 1.31
N ARG A 94 13.78 10.82 2.49
CA ARG A 94 14.29 12.14 2.94
C ARG A 94 15.82 12.20 3.00
N ALA A 95 16.48 11.07 3.24
CA ALA A 95 17.94 11.00 3.24
C ALA A 95 18.57 10.82 1.85
N ALA A 96 17.81 10.35 0.86
CA ALA A 96 18.35 9.90 -0.42
C ALA A 96 17.94 10.74 -1.62
N LEU A 97 16.89 11.56 -1.49
CA LEU A 97 16.29 12.33 -2.58
C LEU A 97 16.21 13.84 -2.23
N PRO A 98 16.25 14.73 -3.22
CA PRO A 98 16.03 16.16 -3.02
C PRO A 98 14.59 16.49 -2.60
N ASP A 99 14.42 17.65 -1.96
CA ASP A 99 13.11 18.15 -1.48
C ASP A 99 12.07 18.23 -2.61
N ALA A 100 12.45 18.65 -3.82
CA ALA A 100 11.53 18.70 -4.96
C ALA A 100 10.89 17.33 -5.30
N VAL A 101 11.60 16.22 -5.05
CA VAL A 101 11.03 14.87 -5.26
C VAL A 101 10.11 14.48 -4.10
N LEU A 102 10.42 14.92 -2.89
CA LEU A 102 9.57 14.72 -1.71
C LEU A 102 8.25 15.47 -1.85
N ASP A 103 8.29 16.72 -2.30
CA ASP A 103 7.10 17.54 -2.56
C ASP A 103 6.16 16.82 -3.55
N ILE A 104 6.71 16.27 -4.65
CA ILE A 104 5.93 15.46 -5.61
C ILE A 104 5.33 14.21 -4.95
N ILE A 105 6.08 13.52 -4.08
CA ILE A 105 5.56 12.33 -3.37
C ILE A 105 4.39 12.75 -2.46
N GLU A 106 4.55 13.80 -1.67
CA GLU A 106 3.54 14.30 -0.73
C GLU A 106 2.27 14.74 -1.50
N ASP A 107 2.41 15.51 -2.58
CA ASP A 107 1.29 15.89 -3.45
C ASP A 107 0.54 14.65 -4.01
N LYS A 108 1.27 13.62 -4.45
CA LYS A 108 0.66 12.39 -4.97
C LYS A 108 0.03 11.51 -3.91
N VAL A 109 0.55 11.54 -2.68
CA VAL A 109 -0.06 10.87 -1.54
C VAL A 109 -1.39 11.54 -1.22
N ASP A 110 -1.43 12.87 -1.14
CA ASP A 110 -2.64 13.64 -0.90
C ASP A 110 -3.70 13.40 -1.97
N GLU A 111 -3.31 13.41 -3.26
CA GLU A 111 -4.20 13.04 -4.38
C GLU A 111 -4.80 11.62 -4.19
N LEU A 112 -3.98 10.65 -3.80
CA LEU A 112 -4.41 9.28 -3.60
C LEU A 112 -5.35 9.15 -2.38
N GLU A 113 -5.03 9.81 -1.28
CA GLU A 113 -5.85 9.85 -0.06
C GLU A 113 -7.22 10.46 -0.34
N GLU A 114 -7.30 11.53 -1.15
CA GLU A 114 -8.57 12.13 -1.54
C GLU A 114 -9.46 11.15 -2.32
N ILE A 115 -8.87 10.39 -3.27
CA ILE A 115 -9.58 9.37 -4.04
C ILE A 115 -10.08 8.26 -3.11
N VAL A 116 -9.23 7.80 -2.18
CA VAL A 116 -9.58 6.77 -1.20
C VAL A 116 -10.74 7.25 -0.31
N ALA A 117 -10.65 8.44 0.27
CA ALA A 117 -11.69 9.01 1.11
C ALA A 117 -13.04 9.15 0.37
N ARG A 118 -13.00 9.55 -0.91
CA ARG A 118 -14.20 9.65 -1.76
C ARG A 118 -14.83 8.27 -2.01
N VAL A 119 -14.01 7.26 -2.30
CA VAL A 119 -14.47 5.88 -2.51
C VAL A 119 -15.04 5.29 -1.22
N GLU A 120 -14.35 5.46 -0.11
CA GLU A 120 -14.77 5.01 1.21
C GLU A 120 -16.12 5.62 1.61
N GLY A 121 -16.25 6.93 1.49
CA GLY A 121 -17.51 7.61 1.79
C GLY A 121 -18.67 7.12 0.92
N ARG A 122 -18.42 6.74 -0.35
CA ARG A 122 -19.45 6.12 -1.21
C ARG A 122 -19.77 4.70 -0.77
N LEU A 123 -18.78 3.90 -0.42
CA LEU A 123 -18.96 2.51 0.03
C LEU A 123 -19.83 2.43 1.30
N PHE A 124 -19.56 3.24 2.32
CA PHE A 124 -20.35 3.24 3.56
C PHE A 124 -21.79 3.74 3.35
N ARG A 125 -22.02 4.58 2.34
CA ARG A 125 -23.36 5.06 1.96
C ARG A 125 -24.14 4.10 1.08
N LEU A 126 -23.54 3.01 0.58
CA LEU A 126 -24.25 2.01 -0.21
C LEU A 126 -25.50 1.51 0.52
N ASN A 127 -26.56 1.32 -0.25
CA ASN A 127 -27.84 0.87 0.23
C ASN A 127 -28.60 0.14 -0.88
N LEU A 128 -29.55 -0.69 -0.48
CA LEU A 128 -30.48 -1.34 -1.39
C LEU A 128 -31.77 -0.53 -1.46
N THR A 129 -32.51 -0.71 -2.55
CA THR A 129 -33.87 -0.19 -2.71
C THR A 129 -34.86 -1.34 -2.77
N THR A 130 -36.05 -1.13 -2.21
CA THR A 130 -37.18 -2.05 -2.36
C THR A 130 -37.68 -2.03 -3.81
N ARG A 131 -38.63 -2.91 -4.14
CA ARG A 131 -39.28 -2.89 -5.46
C ARG A 131 -40.05 -1.60 -5.74
N SER A 132 -40.50 -0.90 -4.70
CA SER A 132 -41.15 0.42 -4.81
C SER A 132 -40.16 1.57 -4.97
N GLY A 133 -38.84 1.30 -4.95
CA GLY A 133 -37.79 2.32 -5.04
C GLY A 133 -37.44 2.98 -3.70
N GLU A 134 -38.10 2.59 -2.61
CA GLU A 134 -37.79 3.11 -1.28
C GLU A 134 -36.47 2.55 -0.74
N ARG A 135 -35.78 3.33 0.08
CA ARG A 135 -34.56 2.86 0.74
C ARG A 135 -34.87 1.70 1.69
N VAL A 136 -33.99 0.70 1.70
CA VAL A 136 -34.07 -0.41 2.64
C VAL A 136 -33.74 0.07 4.06
N THR A 137 -34.67 -0.19 4.97
CA THR A 137 -34.63 0.11 6.41
C THR A 137 -35.24 -1.07 7.17
N PRO A 138 -35.07 -1.16 8.50
CA PRO A 138 -35.71 -2.21 9.29
C PRO A 138 -37.23 -2.27 9.09
N SER A 139 -37.87 -1.12 8.87
CA SER A 139 -39.32 -1.00 8.68
C SER A 139 -39.80 -1.33 7.26
N THR A 140 -38.96 -1.18 6.23
CA THR A 140 -39.37 -1.40 4.82
C THR A 140 -39.05 -2.80 4.32
N SER A 141 -37.89 -3.35 4.70
CA SER A 141 -37.51 -4.73 4.37
C SER A 141 -36.43 -5.20 5.34
N TYR A 142 -36.85 -5.86 6.41
CA TYR A 142 -35.94 -6.29 7.48
C TYR A 142 -34.86 -7.27 6.96
N LEU A 143 -35.22 -8.22 6.09
CA LEU A 143 -34.27 -9.18 5.52
C LEU A 143 -33.21 -8.50 4.63
N ASP A 144 -33.62 -7.57 3.76
CA ASP A 144 -32.69 -6.84 2.90
C ASP A 144 -31.82 -5.90 3.77
N TRP A 145 -32.39 -5.32 4.83
CA TRP A 145 -31.66 -4.47 5.76
C TRP A 145 -30.57 -5.24 6.51
N LEU A 146 -30.85 -6.48 6.94
CA LEU A 146 -29.84 -7.37 7.51
C LEU A 146 -28.67 -7.61 6.53
N ALA A 147 -28.93 -7.70 5.23
CA ALA A 147 -27.88 -7.87 4.22
C ALA A 147 -26.98 -6.62 4.13
N VAL A 148 -27.61 -5.42 4.11
CA VAL A 148 -26.89 -4.13 4.15
C VAL A 148 -26.05 -4.01 5.43
N SER A 149 -26.60 -4.40 6.58
CA SER A 149 -25.91 -4.35 7.87
C SER A 149 -24.70 -5.28 7.92
N LEU A 150 -24.84 -6.52 7.46
CA LEU A 150 -23.72 -7.47 7.38
C LEU A 150 -22.62 -6.97 6.45
N PHE A 151 -22.98 -6.44 5.27
CA PHE A 151 -22.00 -5.88 4.33
C PHE A 151 -21.23 -4.70 4.94
N ARG A 152 -21.91 -3.79 5.64
CA ARG A 152 -21.28 -2.64 6.30
C ARG A 152 -20.37 -3.05 7.45
N GLN A 153 -20.78 -4.06 8.22
CA GLN A 153 -19.92 -4.63 9.25
C GLN A 153 -18.64 -5.20 8.63
N TRP A 154 -18.77 -6.03 7.59
CA TRP A 154 -17.61 -6.56 6.88
C TRP A 154 -16.70 -5.45 6.35
N LEU A 155 -17.28 -4.39 5.78
CA LEU A 155 -16.51 -3.25 5.29
C LEU A 155 -15.74 -2.56 6.42
N ALA A 156 -16.40 -2.26 7.54
CA ALA A 156 -15.77 -1.63 8.70
C ALA A 156 -14.62 -2.49 9.25
N ASP A 157 -14.84 -3.79 9.41
CA ASP A 157 -13.86 -4.74 9.93
C ASP A 157 -12.62 -4.87 9.03
N ASN A 158 -12.77 -4.67 7.72
CA ASN A 158 -11.68 -4.81 6.74
C ASN A 158 -11.03 -3.47 6.32
N THR A 159 -11.58 -2.32 6.75
CA THR A 159 -11.02 -0.98 6.47
C THR A 159 -10.47 -0.30 7.71
N THR A 160 -10.89 -0.72 8.91
CA THR A 160 -10.35 -0.20 10.16
C THR A 160 -8.99 -0.85 10.46
N PRO A 161 -7.93 -0.09 10.77
CA PRO A 161 -6.66 -0.68 11.21
C PRO A 161 -6.86 -1.44 12.52
N ALA A 162 -6.17 -2.57 12.66
CA ALA A 162 -6.14 -3.28 13.93
C ALA A 162 -5.59 -2.34 15.02
N PRO A 163 -6.23 -2.24 16.19
CA PRO A 163 -5.70 -1.45 17.29
C PRO A 163 -4.30 -1.97 17.66
N PRO A 164 -3.33 -1.10 17.96
CA PRO A 164 -2.01 -1.54 18.37
C PRO A 164 -2.15 -2.44 19.60
N VAL A 165 -1.62 -3.66 19.49
CA VAL A 165 -1.58 -4.59 20.62
C VAL A 165 -0.73 -3.91 21.70
N PRO A 166 -1.24 -3.72 22.93
CA PRO A 166 -0.42 -3.17 24.01
C PRO A 166 0.79 -4.07 24.19
N ASP A 167 1.99 -3.50 24.16
CA ASP A 167 3.24 -4.22 24.40
C ASP A 167 3.15 -4.91 25.76
N ARG A 168 2.88 -6.22 25.77
CA ARG A 168 3.06 -7.06 26.95
C ARG A 168 4.56 -7.34 27.12
N ARG A 169 5.35 -6.30 27.33
CA ARG A 169 6.75 -6.39 27.79
C ARG A 169 6.82 -5.93 29.24
N GLY A 170 6.49 -6.85 30.13
CA GLY A 170 6.63 -6.66 31.57
C GLY A 170 6.28 -7.95 32.31
N GLY A 171 7.12 -8.98 32.17
CA GLY A 171 6.91 -10.28 32.82
C GLY A 171 7.94 -11.32 32.43
N SER A 172 9.23 -11.02 32.62
CA SER A 172 10.27 -12.05 32.60
C SER A 172 10.40 -12.62 34.02
N SER A 173 9.85 -13.82 34.23
CA SER A 173 10.35 -14.74 35.26
C SER A 173 10.70 -16.04 34.56
N ARG A 174 11.98 -16.21 34.23
CA ARG A 174 12.58 -17.50 33.94
C ARG A 174 13.27 -17.99 35.20
N ASP A 175 12.67 -18.97 35.85
CA ASP A 175 13.35 -19.88 36.75
C ASP A 175 14.46 -20.63 36.01
N GLY A 176 15.63 -20.73 36.63
CA GLY A 176 16.79 -21.39 36.02
C GLY A 176 18.06 -21.33 36.86
N ASN A 177 17.98 -21.87 38.07
CA ASN A 177 19.09 -22.08 39.00
C ASN A 177 20.25 -22.90 38.38
N ARG A 178 21.49 -22.37 38.38
CA ARG A 178 22.73 -23.14 38.56
C ARG A 178 23.95 -22.24 38.80
N ALA A 179 24.63 -22.55 39.90
CA ALA A 179 25.79 -21.88 40.48
C ALA A 179 27.10 -22.13 39.72
N ARG A 180 28.04 -21.15 39.78
CA ARG A 180 29.37 -21.27 40.43
C ARG A 180 30.32 -20.13 40.01
N GLY A 181 30.88 -19.44 41.01
CA GLY A 181 32.30 -19.03 41.01
C GLY A 181 32.64 -17.56 40.71
N GLY A 182 33.24 -16.88 41.68
CA GLY A 182 34.43 -16.06 41.43
C GLY A 182 34.35 -14.53 41.48
N SER A 183 34.46 -13.99 42.71
CA SER A 183 35.24 -12.79 43.13
C SER A 183 35.10 -11.40 42.45
N SER A 184 34.89 -10.44 43.36
CA SER A 184 35.50 -9.09 43.48
C SER A 184 34.96 -7.91 42.66
N GLY A 185 34.63 -6.82 43.35
CA GLY A 185 34.45 -5.49 42.74
C GLY A 185 33.49 -4.57 43.48
N SER A 186 33.99 -3.84 44.47
CA SER A 186 33.34 -2.76 45.23
C SER A 186 32.90 -1.57 44.36
N SER A 187 31.72 -0.96 44.63
CA SER A 187 31.52 0.44 45.10
C SER A 187 30.25 1.15 44.57
N ASN A 188 29.53 1.72 45.54
CA ASN A 188 28.76 2.97 45.59
C ASN A 188 27.69 3.34 44.53
N ALA A 189 26.44 3.39 45.01
CA ALA A 189 25.38 4.29 44.54
C ALA A 189 25.62 5.74 45.05
N PRO A 190 24.98 6.76 44.45
CA PRO A 190 23.71 7.22 45.01
C PRO A 190 22.65 7.67 43.97
N ALA A 191 21.40 7.81 44.46
CA ALA A 191 20.22 8.34 43.78
C ALA A 191 20.21 9.90 43.70
N PRO A 192 19.33 10.48 42.85
CA PRO A 192 18.25 11.36 43.36
C PRO A 192 16.90 11.13 42.61
N VAL A 193 15.73 11.02 43.26
CA VAL A 193 14.79 12.03 43.82
C VAL A 193 14.12 12.98 42.80
N GLY A 194 12.77 12.84 42.65
CA GLY A 194 11.79 13.95 42.49
C GLY A 194 11.26 14.31 41.08
N GLY A 195 9.96 14.11 40.81
CA GLY A 195 9.21 14.41 39.55
C GLY A 195 8.81 15.89 39.34
N PRO A 196 7.68 16.26 38.65
CA PRO A 196 6.55 15.46 38.14
C PRO A 196 6.01 15.81 36.71
N ALA A 197 4.89 15.17 36.36
CA ALA A 197 3.79 15.66 35.50
C ALA A 197 3.87 15.55 33.95
N GLY A 198 3.30 14.46 33.43
CA GLY A 198 2.02 14.55 32.69
C GLY A 198 2.00 15.29 31.36
N ALA A 199 2.83 14.87 30.39
CA ALA A 199 2.48 15.09 28.98
C ALA A 199 1.70 13.86 28.49
N SER A 200 0.37 13.95 28.48
CA SER A 200 -0.45 13.07 27.65
C SER A 200 -0.07 13.34 26.20
N SER A 201 0.87 12.55 25.68
CA SER A 201 1.09 12.47 24.24
C SER A 201 -0.22 11.95 23.64
N MET A 202 -1.04 12.85 23.10
CA MET A 202 -2.14 12.47 22.22
C MET A 202 -1.50 11.65 21.10
N VAL A 203 -1.72 10.34 21.15
CA VAL A 203 -1.34 9.45 20.06
C VAL A 203 -2.12 9.96 18.84
N PRO A 204 -1.46 10.43 17.78
CA PRO A 204 -2.16 10.85 16.58
C PRO A 204 -3.02 9.66 16.10
N PRO A 205 -4.21 9.91 15.53
CA PRO A 205 -5.03 8.84 14.99
C PRO A 205 -4.17 8.09 13.96
N ILE A 206 -3.93 6.80 14.22
CA ILE A 206 -3.20 5.93 13.30
C ILE A 206 -4.11 5.72 12.11
N VAL A 207 -3.98 6.57 11.08
CA VAL A 207 -4.57 6.33 9.78
C VAL A 207 -3.99 4.99 9.29
N PRO A 208 -4.83 4.02 8.88
CA PRO A 208 -4.32 2.77 8.34
C PRO A 208 -3.39 3.09 7.17
N PRO A 209 -2.18 2.50 7.10
CA PRO A 209 -1.31 2.69 5.95
C PRO A 209 -2.09 2.36 4.67
N LEU A 210 -1.99 3.18 3.63
CA LEU A 210 -2.67 2.98 2.35
C LEU A 210 -2.45 1.57 1.78
N ALA A 211 -1.29 0.97 2.10
CA ALA A 211 -0.95 -0.39 1.77
C ALA A 211 -1.89 -1.46 2.36
N SER A 212 -2.45 -1.22 3.55
CA SER A 212 -3.41 -2.14 4.18
C SER A 212 -4.78 -2.07 3.51
N LEU A 213 -5.23 -0.86 3.17
CA LEU A 213 -6.51 -0.61 2.50
C LEU A 213 -6.52 -1.15 1.06
N GLY A 214 -5.39 -1.11 0.36
CA GLY A 214 -5.27 -1.60 -1.02
C GLY A 214 -5.78 -3.04 -1.20
N ARG A 215 -5.46 -3.95 -0.28
CA ARG A 215 -5.92 -5.35 -0.33
C ARG A 215 -7.43 -5.48 -0.20
N THR A 216 -8.03 -4.71 0.71
CA THR A 216 -9.47 -4.69 0.93
C THR A 216 -10.20 -4.16 -0.30
N TYR A 217 -9.75 -3.02 -0.86
CA TYR A 217 -10.37 -2.47 -2.06
C TYR A 217 -10.19 -3.37 -3.29
N ARG A 218 -9.05 -4.04 -3.44
CA ARG A 218 -8.87 -5.06 -4.50
C ARG A 218 -9.80 -6.25 -4.34
N THR A 219 -10.03 -6.68 -3.11
CA THR A 219 -10.98 -7.77 -2.79
C THR A 219 -12.41 -7.36 -3.15
N LEU A 220 -12.81 -6.12 -2.83
CA LEU A 220 -14.09 -5.54 -3.24
C LEU A 220 -14.22 -5.45 -4.77
N GLY A 221 -13.14 -5.11 -5.48
CA GLY A 221 -13.10 -4.96 -6.94
C GLY A 221 -12.97 -6.27 -7.70
N SER A 222 -12.58 -7.37 -7.05
CA SER A 222 -12.29 -8.67 -7.70
C SER A 222 -13.56 -9.36 -8.21
N PRO A 223 -13.62 -9.76 -9.51
CA PRO A 223 -14.80 -10.37 -10.11
C PRO A 223 -15.23 -11.67 -9.40
N SER A 224 -14.29 -12.37 -8.74
CA SER A 224 -14.55 -13.59 -7.98
C SER A 224 -14.96 -13.36 -6.52
N ALA A 225 -15.17 -12.10 -6.09
CA ALA A 225 -15.63 -11.64 -4.76
C ALA A 225 -15.90 -12.76 -3.72
N VAL A 226 -14.81 -13.22 -3.06
CA VAL A 226 -14.81 -14.41 -2.19
C VAL A 226 -15.32 -14.12 -0.77
N TYR A 227 -15.58 -12.86 -0.43
CA TYR A 227 -16.07 -12.43 0.88
C TYR A 227 -17.59 -12.57 1.00
N LEU A 228 -18.13 -12.70 2.22
CA LEU A 228 -19.57 -12.84 2.46
C LEU A 228 -20.18 -13.97 1.61
N GLY A 229 -19.57 -15.16 1.70
CA GLY A 229 -20.02 -16.36 0.99
C GLY A 229 -21.19 -17.06 1.68
N HIS A 230 -21.59 -18.22 1.15
CA HIS A 230 -22.72 -19.02 1.65
C HIS A 230 -22.63 -19.28 3.16
N ASP A 231 -21.49 -19.76 3.64
CA ASP A 231 -21.33 -20.15 5.05
C ASP A 231 -21.44 -18.97 6.01
N GLU A 232 -20.94 -17.80 5.62
CA GLU A 232 -21.01 -16.58 6.40
C GLU A 232 -22.45 -16.02 6.42
N CYS A 233 -23.10 -15.94 5.26
CA CYS A 233 -24.50 -15.55 5.14
C CYS A 233 -25.41 -16.47 5.96
N LYS A 234 -25.21 -17.79 5.87
CA LYS A 234 -25.96 -18.81 6.61
C LYS A 234 -25.73 -18.69 8.11
N ARG A 235 -24.48 -18.50 8.55
CA ARG A 235 -24.14 -18.32 9.97
C ARG A 235 -24.80 -17.08 10.54
N PHE A 236 -24.76 -15.97 9.80
CA PHE A 236 -25.39 -14.71 10.21
C PHE A 236 -26.91 -14.84 10.31
N LEU A 237 -27.56 -15.38 9.28
CA LEU A 237 -29.03 -15.50 9.26
C LEU A 237 -29.56 -16.46 10.34
N LYS A 238 -28.77 -17.46 10.75
CA LYS A 238 -29.10 -18.34 11.89
C LYS A 238 -29.16 -17.63 13.25
N LEU A 239 -28.58 -16.44 13.38
CA LEU A 239 -28.70 -15.62 14.59
C LEU A 239 -30.12 -15.03 14.74
N THR A 240 -30.94 -15.09 13.69
CA THR A 240 -32.36 -14.71 13.72
C THR A 240 -33.21 -15.92 13.31
N PRO A 241 -33.47 -16.87 14.23
CA PRO A 241 -34.11 -18.15 13.91
C PRO A 241 -35.46 -17.99 13.21
N GLU A 242 -36.23 -16.96 13.56
CA GLU A 242 -37.54 -16.63 12.99
C GLU A 242 -37.49 -16.33 11.48
N MET A 243 -36.35 -15.83 10.99
CA MET A 243 -36.15 -15.47 9.60
C MET A 243 -35.36 -16.53 8.82
N TYR A 244 -34.83 -17.55 9.49
CA TYR A 244 -34.01 -18.57 8.85
C TYR A 244 -34.87 -19.61 8.12
N SER A 245 -34.93 -19.48 6.80
CA SER A 245 -35.51 -20.47 5.89
C SER A 245 -34.62 -20.63 4.65
N ARG A 246 -34.78 -21.73 3.90
CA ARG A 246 -34.01 -21.94 2.65
C ARG A 246 -34.28 -20.82 1.64
N ASP A 247 -35.51 -20.33 1.57
CA ASP A 247 -35.89 -19.28 0.63
C ASP A 247 -35.36 -17.91 1.07
N ASN A 248 -35.41 -17.60 2.37
CA ASN A 248 -34.85 -16.36 2.89
C ASN A 248 -33.33 -16.32 2.74
N LEU A 249 -32.63 -17.44 2.96
CA LEU A 249 -31.19 -17.52 2.75
C LEU A 249 -30.82 -17.22 1.28
N ARG A 250 -31.52 -17.84 0.32
CA ARG A 250 -31.31 -17.57 -1.11
C ARG A 250 -31.55 -16.11 -1.48
N ARG A 251 -32.59 -15.48 -0.92
CA ARG A 251 -32.89 -14.05 -1.14
C ARG A 251 -31.81 -13.16 -0.52
N PHE A 252 -31.38 -13.48 0.69
CA PHE A 252 -30.34 -12.76 1.41
C PHE A 252 -29.01 -12.78 0.63
N GLU A 253 -28.58 -13.95 0.16
CA GLU A 253 -27.38 -14.12 -0.68
C GLU A 253 -27.46 -13.26 -1.95
N LYS A 254 -28.61 -13.29 -2.64
CA LYS A 254 -28.83 -12.46 -3.83
C LYS A 254 -28.67 -10.96 -3.52
N ARG A 255 -29.16 -10.49 -2.37
CA ARG A 255 -28.98 -9.09 -1.95
C ARG A 255 -27.55 -8.74 -1.61
N ILE A 256 -26.81 -9.66 -0.99
CA ILE A 256 -25.38 -9.51 -0.76
C ILE A 256 -24.65 -9.39 -2.11
N ASP A 257 -24.98 -10.21 -3.10
CA ASP A 257 -24.36 -10.13 -4.43
C ASP A 257 -24.68 -8.81 -5.16
N GLU A 258 -25.90 -8.29 -5.00
CA GLU A 258 -26.26 -6.94 -5.48
C GLU A 258 -25.39 -5.86 -4.81
N LEU A 259 -25.14 -5.94 -3.50
CA LEU A 259 -24.23 -5.03 -2.78
C LEU A 259 -22.78 -5.16 -3.27
N LYS A 260 -22.28 -6.37 -3.47
CA LYS A 260 -20.93 -6.63 -4.01
C LYS A 260 -20.77 -6.03 -5.40
N ALA A 261 -21.78 -6.16 -6.26
CA ALA A 261 -21.77 -5.56 -7.59
C ALA A 261 -21.69 -4.03 -7.52
N MET A 262 -22.51 -3.39 -6.68
CA MET A 262 -22.41 -1.93 -6.48
C MET A 262 -21.06 -1.50 -5.87
N ALA A 263 -20.52 -2.26 -4.92
CA ALA A 263 -19.22 -1.99 -4.32
C ALA A 263 -18.09 -2.03 -5.36
N ARG A 264 -18.12 -3.01 -6.27
CA ARG A 264 -17.19 -3.12 -7.40
C ARG A 264 -17.17 -1.85 -8.25
N GLU A 265 -18.35 -1.31 -8.57
CA GLU A 265 -18.49 -0.07 -9.33
C GLU A 265 -17.89 1.13 -8.59
N VAL A 266 -18.08 1.17 -7.27
CA VAL A 266 -17.57 2.25 -6.41
C VAL A 266 -16.04 2.22 -6.31
N VAL A 267 -15.43 1.04 -6.18
CA VAL A 267 -13.96 0.90 -6.06
C VAL A 267 -13.22 0.95 -7.39
N ARG A 268 -13.91 0.94 -8.54
CA ARG A 268 -13.29 0.97 -9.88
C ARG A 268 -12.15 1.99 -10.03
N PRO A 269 -12.24 3.24 -9.55
CA PRO A 269 -11.15 4.21 -9.67
C PRO A 269 -9.83 3.73 -9.04
N LEU A 270 -9.89 2.89 -8.01
CA LEU A 270 -8.73 2.36 -7.30
C LEU A 270 -8.14 1.10 -7.96
N MET A 271 -8.85 0.48 -8.90
CA MET A 271 -8.47 -0.80 -9.52
C MET A 271 -7.54 -0.63 -10.72
N GLY A 272 -7.35 0.60 -11.21
CA GLY A 272 -6.38 0.88 -12.25
C GLY A 272 -4.93 0.68 -11.77
N SER A 273 -4.03 0.45 -12.71
CA SER A 273 -2.58 0.46 -12.46
C SER A 273 -1.95 1.46 -13.42
N GLY A 274 -1.10 2.35 -12.90
CA GLY A 274 -0.22 3.20 -13.70
C GLY A 274 1.13 2.55 -14.02
N LEU A 275 1.33 1.29 -13.63
CA LEU A 275 2.59 0.58 -13.78
C LEU A 275 2.75 -0.04 -15.17
N GLU A 276 3.97 -0.02 -15.68
CA GLU A 276 4.43 -0.82 -16.83
C GLU A 276 4.63 -2.29 -16.46
N LEU A 277 4.70 -2.59 -15.15
CA LEU A 277 4.64 -3.95 -14.65
C LEU A 277 3.32 -4.61 -15.06
N ASP A 278 3.40 -5.53 -16.03
CA ASP A 278 2.25 -6.34 -16.43
C ASP A 278 1.77 -7.20 -15.23
N LEU A 279 0.61 -6.83 -14.70
CA LEU A 279 -0.08 -7.55 -13.64
C LEU A 279 -0.85 -8.78 -14.19
N GLY A 280 -0.93 -8.95 -15.51
CA GLY A 280 -1.72 -10.01 -16.17
C GLY A 280 -0.91 -11.11 -16.88
N GLY A 281 0.37 -10.89 -17.21
CA GLY A 281 1.15 -11.77 -18.08
C GLY A 281 2.09 -12.77 -17.38
N ALA A 282 1.95 -14.05 -17.76
CA ALA A 282 2.88 -15.16 -17.50
C ALA A 282 3.37 -15.31 -16.05
N GLY A 283 2.41 -15.53 -15.14
CA GLY A 283 2.67 -15.89 -13.75
C GLY A 283 1.78 -15.10 -12.81
N GLY A 284 0.46 -15.32 -12.87
CA GLY A 284 -0.59 -14.66 -12.09
C GLY A 284 -0.52 -14.82 -10.56
N ARG A 285 0.66 -15.11 -10.01
CA ARG A 285 0.94 -15.12 -8.56
C ARG A 285 1.51 -13.79 -8.05
N GLN A 286 1.93 -12.87 -8.93
CA GLN A 286 2.69 -11.68 -8.51
C GLN A 286 1.91 -10.37 -8.58
N ALA A 287 0.87 -10.29 -9.43
CA ALA A 287 -0.18 -9.28 -9.28
C ALA A 287 -0.96 -9.44 -7.97
N ASP A 288 -1.11 -10.67 -7.51
CA ASP A 288 -1.55 -11.01 -6.14
C ASP A 288 -0.53 -10.59 -5.06
N GLY A 289 0.71 -10.22 -5.44
CA GLY A 289 1.78 -9.84 -4.51
C GLY A 289 1.81 -8.36 -4.16
N ILE A 290 1.21 -7.48 -4.98
CA ILE A 290 1.13 -6.06 -4.69
C ILE A 290 -0.11 -5.81 -3.82
N GLY A 291 0.10 -5.66 -2.51
CA GLY A 291 -0.98 -5.42 -1.55
C GLY A 291 -1.50 -3.98 -1.53
N TYR A 292 -0.74 -3.02 -2.05
CA TYR A 292 -0.98 -1.57 -1.94
C TYR A 292 -1.50 -0.96 -3.25
N LEU A 293 -2.18 0.18 -3.20
CA LEU A 293 -2.77 0.81 -4.38
C LEU A 293 -1.72 1.27 -5.40
N THR A 294 -2.01 1.09 -6.69
CA THR A 294 -1.11 1.44 -7.81
C THR A 294 -1.81 2.31 -8.87
N CYS A 295 -2.93 2.91 -8.50
CA CYS A 295 -3.79 3.70 -9.38
C CYS A 295 -3.31 5.16 -9.55
N THR A 296 -2.27 5.56 -8.82
CA THR A 296 -1.61 6.86 -8.96
C THR A 296 -1.18 7.08 -10.41
N ARG A 297 -1.50 8.26 -10.94
CA ARG A 297 -1.08 8.67 -12.28
C ARG A 297 0.05 9.69 -12.16
N VAL A 298 1.11 9.43 -12.90
CA VAL A 298 2.29 10.30 -12.97
C VAL A 298 2.42 10.78 -14.41
N GLY A 299 2.38 12.09 -14.62
CA GLY A 299 2.53 12.75 -15.92
C GLY A 299 3.79 13.61 -16.00
N ASP A 300 3.92 14.38 -17.08
CA ASP A 300 5.11 15.21 -17.32
C ASP A 300 5.26 16.35 -16.31
N ARG A 301 4.15 16.88 -15.79
CA ARG A 301 4.15 17.89 -14.72
C ARG A 301 4.67 17.37 -13.39
N ASP A 302 4.71 16.05 -13.22
CA ASP A 302 5.14 15.38 -12.00
C ASP A 302 6.62 14.96 -12.10
N LEU A 303 7.35 15.44 -13.11
CA LEU A 303 8.78 15.21 -13.27
C LEU A 303 9.56 16.41 -12.70
N PRO A 304 10.58 16.18 -11.86
CA PRO A 304 11.36 17.25 -11.22
C PRO A 304 12.39 17.90 -12.18
N TRP A 305 12.37 17.55 -13.46
CA TRP A 305 13.21 18.12 -14.51
C TRP A 305 12.36 18.55 -15.71
N SER A 306 12.87 19.50 -16.50
CA SER A 306 12.26 19.89 -17.76
C SER A 306 12.25 18.72 -18.75
N VAL A 307 11.08 18.41 -19.29
CA VAL A 307 10.95 17.51 -20.44
C VAL A 307 11.18 18.37 -21.68
N ASP A 308 12.26 18.11 -22.41
CA ASP A 308 12.46 18.74 -23.72
C ASP A 308 11.39 18.17 -24.68
N ASP A 309 10.60 19.06 -25.29
CA ASP A 309 9.57 18.74 -26.31
C ASP A 309 10.18 18.17 -27.61
#